data_AF-A0A0T0M393-F1
#
_entry.id   AF-A0A0T0M393-F1
#
_cell.length_a   1.000
_cell.length_b   1.000
_cell.length_c   1.000
_cell.angle_alpha   90.00
_cell.angle_beta   90.00
_cell.angle_gamma   90.00
#
_symmetry.space_group_name_H-M   'P 1'
#
loop_
_entity.id
_entity.type
_entity.pdbx_description
1 polymer ?
#
loop_
_entity_poly.entity_id
_entity_poly.type
_entity_poly.pdbx_seq_one_letter_code
_entity_poly.pdbx_strand_id
1 'polypeptide(L)'
;MEKTNTLSNKIYLNNILRNIMASGAGFLFCWMMFSAFNTETSEEILLAGFGIFMIFAGLFFYTAVLENVLFFIMKRKGFLPVLITNSTLIVLMMLVYSVLDRAFSLEIVCLLIVFISAQIVGFRYQNLRQIKKGKNWTV
;
A
#
# COMPACT_ATOMS: atom_id res chain seq x y z
N MET A 1 14.10 1.26 29.51
CA MET A 1 13.63 0.22 28.57
C MET A 1 12.14 0.34 28.21
N GLU A 2 11.30 0.98 29.01
CA GLU A 2 9.85 1.04 28.78
C GLU A 2 9.39 2.05 27.71
N LYS A 3 10.11 3.18 27.55
CA LYS A 3 9.83 4.20 26.53
C LYS A 3 10.10 3.75 25.09
N THR A 4 10.98 2.76 24.89
CA THR A 4 11.31 2.22 23.56
C THR A 4 10.22 1.29 23.02
N ASN A 5 9.56 0.50 23.89
CA ASN A 5 8.49 -0.42 23.49
C ASN A 5 7.22 0.32 23.05
N THR A 6 6.85 1.39 23.76
CA THR A 6 5.67 2.19 23.42
C THR A 6 5.82 2.97 22.11
N LEU A 7 7.03 3.43 21.78
CA LEU A 7 7.30 4.10 20.50
C LEU A 7 7.30 3.13 19.32
N SER A 8 7.89 1.94 19.50
CA SER A 8 7.92 0.88 18.49
C SER A 8 6.50 0.41 18.10
N ASN A 9 5.66 0.12 19.11
CA ASN A 9 4.27 -0.32 18.89
C ASN A 9 3.43 0.73 18.15
N LYS A 10 3.68 2.02 18.40
CA LYS A 10 2.98 3.11 17.72
C LYS A 10 3.37 3.24 16.25
N ILE A 11 4.64 3.02 15.91
CA ILE A 11 5.11 3.05 14.52
C ILE A 11 4.56 1.86 13.75
N TYR A 12 4.61 0.66 14.35
CA TYR A 12 4.02 -0.56 13.82
C TYR A 12 2.53 -0.37 13.48
N LEU A 13 1.72 0.10 14.45
CA LEU A 13 0.30 0.34 14.23
C LEU A 13 0.05 1.40 13.15
N ASN A 14 0.84 2.47 13.12
CA ASN A 14 0.72 3.49 12.07
C ASN A 14 1.00 2.91 10.68
N ASN A 15 2.01 2.05 10.53
CA ASN A 15 2.30 1.41 9.24
C ASN A 15 1.12 0.54 8.79
N ILE A 16 0.58 -0.29 9.68
CA ILE A 16 -0.60 -1.12 9.39
C ILE A 16 -1.79 -0.24 8.97
N LEU A 17 -2.11 0.79 9.75
CA LEU A 17 -3.21 1.71 9.44
C LEU A 17 -3.04 2.38 8.07
N ARG A 18 -1.81 2.77 7.73
CA ARG A 18 -1.51 3.35 6.40
C ARG A 18 -1.76 2.33 5.30
N ASN A 19 -1.27 1.11 5.48
CA ASN A 19 -1.42 0.03 4.51
C ASN A 19 -2.88 -0.36 4.32
N ILE A 20 -3.69 -0.43 5.39
CA ILE A 20 -5.13 -0.67 5.32
C ILE A 20 -5.83 0.46 4.55
N MET A 21 -5.57 1.73 4.91
CA MET A 21 -6.21 2.87 4.25
C MET A 21 -5.85 2.96 2.77
N ALA A 22 -4.58 2.76 2.41
CA ALA A 22 -4.13 2.79 1.03
C ALA A 22 -4.76 1.66 0.20
N SER A 23 -4.84 0.45 0.77
CA SER A 23 -5.45 -0.70 0.09
C SER A 23 -6.95 -0.54 -0.07
N GLY A 24 -7.64 -0.09 0.98
CA GLY A 24 -9.08 0.14 0.94
C GLY A 24 -9.47 1.27 -0.01
N ALA A 25 -8.74 2.40 0.02
CA ALA A 25 -8.99 3.52 -0.88
C ALA A 25 -8.69 3.17 -2.34
N GLY A 26 -7.59 2.44 -2.59
CA GLY A 26 -7.24 1.97 -3.93
C GLY A 26 -8.27 0.99 -4.47
N PHE A 27 -8.70 0.02 -3.65
CA PHE A 27 -9.77 -0.92 -4.01
C PHE A 27 -11.06 -0.18 -4.41
N LEU A 28 -11.55 0.70 -3.54
CA LEU A 28 -12.80 1.43 -3.81
C LEU A 28 -12.69 2.27 -5.09
N PHE A 29 -11.57 2.96 -5.28
CA PHE A 29 -11.34 3.76 -6.48
C PHE A 29 -11.36 2.90 -7.75
N CYS A 30 -10.58 1.82 -7.78
CA CYS A 30 -10.49 0.94 -8.94
C CYS A 30 -11.81 0.23 -9.23
N TRP A 31 -12.52 -0.23 -8.20
CA TRP A 31 -13.81 -0.89 -8.36
C TRP A 31 -14.89 0.07 -8.85
N MET A 32 -14.97 1.29 -8.31
CA MET A 32 -15.91 2.32 -8.78
C MET A 32 -15.63 2.71 -10.24
N MET A 33 -14.36 2.86 -10.61
CA MET A 33 -13.99 3.16 -12.00
C MET A 33 -14.38 2.01 -12.93
N PHE A 34 -14.05 0.76 -12.56
CA PHE A 34 -14.43 -0.42 -13.35
C PHE A 34 -15.95 -0.51 -13.51
N SER A 35 -16.71 -0.31 -12.42
CA SER A 35 -18.18 -0.34 -12.45
C SER A 35 -18.80 0.81 -13.24
N ALA A 36 -18.11 1.95 -13.39
CA ALA A 36 -18.63 3.11 -14.12
C ALA A 36 -18.41 3.01 -15.64
N PHE A 37 -17.33 2.35 -16.08
CA PHE A 37 -17.01 2.21 -17.50
C PHE A 37 -17.56 0.95 -18.14
N ASN A 38 -17.79 -0.12 -17.36
CA ASN A 38 -18.34 -1.35 -17.89
C ASN A 38 -19.87 -1.37 -17.80
N THR A 39 -20.53 -1.60 -18.93
CA THR A 39 -21.98 -1.81 -19.05
C THR A 39 -22.36 -3.29 -18.94
N GLU A 40 -21.48 -4.09 -18.34
CA GLU A 40 -21.62 -5.53 -18.16
C GLU A 40 -22.73 -5.88 -17.14
N THR A 41 -23.06 -7.16 -17.06
CA THR A 41 -24.07 -7.64 -16.11
C THR A 41 -23.62 -7.41 -14.66
N SER A 42 -24.57 -7.33 -13.72
CA SER A 42 -24.25 -7.16 -12.29
C SER A 42 -23.33 -8.25 -11.74
N GLU A 43 -23.38 -9.46 -12.31
CA GLU A 43 -22.55 -10.59 -11.88
C GLU A 43 -21.07 -10.42 -12.27
N GLU A 44 -20.80 -9.93 -13.49
CA GLU A 44 -19.44 -9.67 -13.97
C GLU A 44 -18.78 -8.52 -13.18
N ILE A 45 -19.55 -7.47 -12.87
CA ILE A 45 -19.08 -6.35 -12.02
C ILE A 45 -18.71 -6.85 -10.61
N LEU A 46 -19.49 -7.77 -10.04
CA LEU A 46 -19.19 -8.37 -8.73
C LEU A 46 -17.94 -9.26 -8.78
N LEU A 47 -17.80 -10.09 -9.82
CA LEU A 47 -16.65 -10.97 -9.99
C LEU A 47 -15.36 -10.17 -10.17
N ALA A 48 -15.39 -9.14 -11.02
CA ALA A 48 -14.27 -8.22 -11.20
C ALA A 48 -13.94 -7.47 -9.90
N GLY A 49 -14.97 -6.99 -9.18
CA GLY A 49 -14.81 -6.37 -7.87
C GLY A 49 -14.10 -7.28 -6.87
N PHE A 50 -14.46 -8.58 -6.84
CA PHE A 50 -13.77 -9.57 -6.02
C PHE A 50 -12.30 -9.76 -6.44
N GLY A 51 -12.01 -9.83 -7.75
CA GLY A 51 -10.65 -9.90 -8.26
C GLY A 51 -9.79 -8.70 -7.84
N ILE A 52 -10.31 -7.48 -8.01
CA ILE A 52 -9.64 -6.25 -7.59
C ILE A 52 -9.43 -6.25 -6.06
N PHE A 53 -10.43 -6.66 -5.29
CA PHE A 53 -10.32 -6.79 -3.83
C PHE A 53 -9.18 -7.74 -3.42
N MET A 54 -9.08 -8.90 -4.06
CA MET A 54 -8.02 -9.88 -3.78
C MET A 54 -6.62 -9.32 -4.08
N ILE A 55 -6.46 -8.56 -5.16
CA ILE A 55 -5.20 -7.89 -5.49
C ILE A 55 -4.82 -6.89 -4.39
N PHE A 56 -5.74 -6.02 -3.98
CA PHE A 56 -5.46 -5.05 -2.93
C PHE A 56 -5.25 -5.69 -1.55
N ALA A 57 -5.91 -6.80 -1.25
CA ALA A 57 -5.63 -7.59 -0.05
C ALA A 57 -4.21 -8.18 -0.09
N GLY A 58 -3.77 -8.70 -1.24
CA GLY A 58 -2.40 -9.18 -1.45
C GLY A 58 -1.36 -8.06 -1.25
N LEU A 59 -1.61 -6.89 -1.85
CA LEU A 59 -0.76 -5.71 -1.67
C LEU A 59 -0.69 -5.26 -0.21
N PHE A 60 -1.84 -5.25 0.50
CA PHE A 60 -1.90 -4.96 1.93
C PHE A 60 -1.01 -5.88 2.73
N PHE A 61 -1.16 -7.20 2.58
CA PHE A 61 -0.38 -8.17 3.35
C PHE A 61 1.11 -8.05 3.03
N TYR A 62 1.46 -7.91 1.75
CA TYR A 62 2.85 -7.74 1.32
C TYR A 62 3.49 -6.52 1.98
N THR A 63 2.88 -5.33 1.86
CA THR A 63 3.49 -4.11 2.40
C THR A 63 3.45 -4.08 3.92
N ALA A 64 2.38 -4.56 4.56
CA ALA A 64 2.30 -4.61 6.01
C ALA A 64 3.36 -5.55 6.61
N VAL A 65 3.61 -6.70 6.01
CA VAL A 65 4.65 -7.63 6.50
C VAL A 65 6.04 -7.05 6.23
N LEU A 66 6.34 -6.68 4.98
CA LEU A 66 7.69 -6.28 4.59
C LEU A 66 8.14 -5.00 5.29
N GLU A 67 7.28 -3.98 5.39
CA GLU A 67 7.63 -2.73 6.05
C GLU A 67 7.88 -2.91 7.55
N ASN A 68 7.11 -3.77 8.20
CA ASN A 68 7.27 -4.03 9.63
C ASN A 68 8.51 -4.86 9.92
N VAL A 69 8.83 -5.84 9.07
CA VAL A 69 10.10 -6.60 9.14
C VAL A 69 11.29 -5.67 8.92
N LEU A 70 11.26 -4.83 7.89
CA LEU A 70 12.32 -3.85 7.61
C LEU A 70 12.47 -2.84 8.74
N PHE A 71 11.37 -2.37 9.33
CA PHE A 71 11.42 -1.50 10.50
C PHE A 71 12.14 -2.16 11.68
N PHE A 72 11.87 -3.44 11.94
CA PHE A 72 12.52 -4.18 13.02
C PHE A 72 14.02 -4.40 12.78
N ILE A 73 14.40 -4.79 11.56
CA ILE A 73 15.80 -5.07 11.19
C ILE A 73 16.62 -3.78 11.16
N MET A 74 16.14 -2.75 10.45
CA MET A 74 16.92 -1.55 10.19
C MET A 74 16.96 -0.61 11.40
N LYS A 75 16.02 -0.76 12.35
CA LYS A 75 15.79 0.16 13.48
C LYS A 75 15.68 1.64 13.08
N ARG A 76 15.49 1.91 11.78
CA ARG A 76 15.33 3.25 11.21
C ARG A 76 13.86 3.58 11.09
N LYS A 77 13.49 4.78 11.51
CA LYS A 77 12.12 5.29 11.40
C LYS A 77 11.83 5.79 9.98
N GLY A 78 10.57 5.69 9.58
CA GLY A 78 10.00 6.57 8.56
C GLY A 78 10.11 6.05 7.12
N PHE A 79 10.82 6.80 6.27
CA PHE A 79 10.69 6.73 4.81
C PHE A 79 11.39 5.52 4.18
N LEU A 80 12.52 5.08 4.75
CA LEU A 80 13.38 4.10 4.11
C LEU A 80 12.73 2.70 3.98
N PRO A 81 12.07 2.13 5.01
CA PRO A 81 11.32 0.87 4.86
C PRO A 81 10.22 0.95 3.81
N VAL A 82 9.52 2.09 3.74
CA VAL A 82 8.45 2.34 2.77
C VAL A 82 9.01 2.42 1.36
N LEU A 83 10.12 3.12 1.17
CA LEU A 83 10.80 3.21 -0.12
C LEU A 83 11.22 1.83 -0.63
N ILE A 84 11.90 1.04 0.22
CA ILE A 84 12.36 -0.31 -0.14
C ILE A 84 11.17 -1.22 -0.49
N THR A 85 10.08 -1.16 0.27
CA THR A 85 8.88 -1.96 0.03
C THR A 85 8.23 -1.60 -1.32
N ASN A 86 8.11 -0.31 -1.65
CA ASN A 86 7.55 0.08 -2.93
C ASN A 86 8.51 -0.23 -4.10
N SER A 87 9.82 -0.08 -3.91
CA SER A 87 10.81 -0.48 -4.92
C SER A 87 10.77 -1.98 -5.22
N THR A 88 10.61 -2.83 -4.19
CA THR A 88 10.49 -4.28 -4.37
C THR A 88 9.18 -4.68 -5.05
N LEU A 89 8.07 -3.98 -4.77
CA LEU A 89 6.83 -4.14 -5.54
C LEU A 89 7.00 -3.79 -7.03
N ILE A 90 7.71 -2.71 -7.34
CA ILE A 90 7.97 -2.32 -8.74
C ILE A 90 8.80 -3.39 -9.45
N VAL A 91 9.84 -3.92 -8.80
CA VAL A 91 10.66 -5.01 -9.36
C VAL A 91 9.83 -6.28 -9.57
N LEU A 92 9.02 -6.67 -8.57
CA LEU A 92 8.11 -7.81 -8.70
C LEU A 92 7.17 -7.61 -9.88
N MET A 93 6.67 -6.38 -10.07
CA MET A 93 5.80 -6.06 -11.19
C MET A 93 6.50 -6.17 -12.54
N MET A 94 7.75 -5.70 -12.65
CA MET A 94 8.53 -5.88 -13.89
C MET A 94 8.72 -7.36 -14.25
N LEU A 95 8.92 -8.22 -13.25
CA LEU A 95 9.02 -9.67 -13.43
C LEU A 95 7.68 -10.30 -13.84
N VAL A 96 6.58 -9.84 -13.26
CA VAL A 96 5.23 -10.32 -13.63
C VAL A 96 4.89 -9.88 -15.06
N TYR A 97 5.20 -8.63 -15.41
CA TYR A 97 5.00 -8.07 -16.74
C TYR A 97 5.74 -8.84 -17.85
N SER A 98 6.92 -9.41 -17.56
CA SER A 98 7.68 -10.19 -18.54
C SER A 98 7.14 -11.61 -18.78
N VAL A 99 6.24 -12.10 -17.91
CA VAL A 99 5.72 -13.48 -17.96
C VAL A 99 4.26 -13.53 -18.37
N LEU A 100 3.46 -12.53 -18.00
CA LEU A 100 2.02 -12.51 -18.25
C LEU A 100 1.65 -11.85 -19.59
N ASP A 101 0.41 -12.09 -20.02
CA ASP A 101 -0.16 -11.43 -21.18
C ASP A 101 -0.12 -9.90 -21.02
N ARG A 102 0.09 -9.20 -22.14
CA ARG A 102 0.32 -7.76 -22.17
C ARG A 102 -0.89 -6.97 -21.64
N ALA A 103 -2.12 -7.41 -21.94
CA ALA A 103 -3.33 -6.72 -21.50
C ALA A 103 -3.50 -6.81 -19.98
N PHE A 104 -3.41 -8.03 -19.44
CA PHE A 104 -3.49 -8.30 -18.01
C PHE A 104 -2.38 -7.60 -17.21
N SER A 105 -1.17 -7.58 -17.77
CA SER A 105 -0.03 -6.89 -17.15
C SER A 105 -0.28 -5.39 -17.02
N LEU A 106 -0.91 -4.75 -18.01
CA LEU A 106 -1.19 -3.32 -18.00
C LEU A 106 -2.23 -2.95 -16.94
N GLU A 107 -3.27 -3.78 -16.76
CA GLU A 107 -4.25 -3.61 -15.67
C GLU A 107 -3.58 -3.64 -14.29
N ILE A 108 -2.69 -4.62 -14.04
CA ILE A 108 -1.96 -4.71 -12.78
C ILE A 108 -1.05 -3.48 -12.57
N VAL A 109 -0.40 -2.96 -13.61
CA VAL A 109 0.41 -1.73 -13.50
C VAL A 109 -0.45 -0.57 -13.04
N CYS A 110 -1.65 -0.39 -13.62
CA CYS A 110 -2.58 0.66 -13.22
C CYS A 110 -3.00 0.54 -11.75
N LEU A 111 -3.35 -0.69 -11.30
CA LEU A 111 -3.69 -0.94 -9.90
C LEU A 111 -2.53 -0.61 -8.95
N LEU A 112 -1.29 -0.95 -9.35
CA LEU A 112 -0.10 -0.67 -8.55
C LEU A 112 0.18 0.84 -8.46
N ILE A 113 0.00 1.59 -9.55
CA ILE A 113 0.16 3.06 -9.55
C ILE A 113 -0.82 3.70 -8.58
N VAL A 114 -2.09 3.27 -8.60
CA VAL A 114 -3.12 3.76 -7.66
C VAL A 114 -2.70 3.46 -6.22
N PHE A 115 -2.25 2.22 -5.96
CA PHE A 115 -1.82 1.80 -4.63
C PHE A 115 -0.62 2.62 -4.12
N ILE A 116 0.45 2.76 -4.92
CA ILE A 116 1.65 3.52 -4.54
C ILE A 116 1.29 5.00 -4.30
N SER A 117 0.41 5.57 -5.13
CA SER A 117 -0.06 6.94 -4.95
C SER A 117 -0.78 7.10 -3.60
N ALA A 118 -1.67 6.16 -3.25
CA ALA A 118 -2.36 6.15 -1.96
C ALA A 118 -1.38 5.99 -0.77
N GLN A 119 -0.34 5.17 -0.92
CA GLN A 119 0.74 5.02 0.07
C GLN A 119 1.50 6.33 0.31
N ILE A 120 1.87 7.05 -0.76
CA ILE A 120 2.58 8.33 -0.67
C ILE A 120 1.73 9.39 0.04
N VAL A 121 0.44 9.47 -0.30
CA VAL A 121 -0.51 10.38 0.36
C VAL A 121 -0.66 10.03 1.83
N GLY A 122 -0.83 8.74 2.15
CA GLY A 122 -0.91 8.25 3.53
C GLY A 122 0.35 8.60 4.35
N PHE A 123 1.53 8.45 3.75
CA PHE A 123 2.81 8.78 4.40
C PHE A 123 2.92 10.28 4.69
N ARG A 124 2.56 11.13 3.71
CA ARG A 124 2.52 12.59 3.90
C ARG A 124 1.57 12.99 5.04
N TYR A 125 0.39 12.39 5.10
CA TYR A 125 -0.58 12.67 6.16
C TYR A 125 -0.06 12.27 7.54
N GLN A 126 0.60 11.11 7.65
CA GLN A 126 1.23 10.68 8.90
C GLN A 126 2.33 11.62 9.36
N ASN A 127 3.18 12.10 8.46
CA ASN A 127 4.25 13.04 8.79
C ASN A 127 3.70 14.40 9.25
N LEU A 128 2.72 14.96 8.54
CA LEU A 128 2.05 16.22 8.93
C LEU A 128 1.43 16.12 10.33
N ARG A 129 0.82 14.97 10.67
CA ARG A 129 0.24 14.74 11.99
C ARG A 129 1.30 14.65 13.10
N GLN A 130 2.52 14.21 12.80
CA GLN A 130 3.60 14.18 13.77
C GLN A 130 4.22 15.57 13.99
N ILE A 131 4.37 16.36 12.93
CA ILE A 131 4.84 17.76 13.00
C ILE A 131 3.86 18.60 13.83
N LYS A 132 2.55 18.50 13.57
CA LYS A 132 1.51 19.18 14.38
C LYS A 132 1.50 18.78 15.86
N LYS A 133 2.06 17.62 16.21
CA LYS A 133 2.18 17.14 17.60
C LYS A 133 3.50 17.53 18.27
N GLY A 134 4.30 18.41 17.65
CA GLY A 134 5.56 18.92 18.21
C GLY A 134 6.67 17.88 18.33
N LYS A 135 6.56 16.74 17.63
CA LYS A 135 7.64 15.75 17.60
C LYS A 135 8.63 16.12 16.50
N ASN A 136 9.75 16.74 16.88
CA ASN A 136 10.86 17.00 15.96
C ASN A 136 11.41 15.68 15.40
N TRP A 137 11.42 15.60 14.08
CA TRP A 137 12.11 14.56 13.33
C TRP A 137 13.58 14.98 13.17
N THR A 138 14.33 14.88 14.26
CA THR A 138 15.78 14.94 14.17
C THR A 138 16.35 13.66 14.78
N VAL A 139 16.93 12.87 13.86
CA VAL A 139 17.67 11.60 14.00
C VAL A 139 16.82 10.32 13.96
#